data_AF-A0AAE3HGA5-F1
#
_entry.id   AF-A0AAE3HGA5-F1
#
_cell.length_a   1.000
_cell.length_b   1.000
_cell.length_c   1.000
_cell.angle_alpha   90.00
_cell.angle_beta   90.00
_cell.angle_gamma   90.00
#
_symmetry.space_group_name_H-M   'P 1'
#
loop_
_entity.id
_entity.type
_entity.pdbx_description
1 polymer ?
#
loop_
_entity_poly.entity_id
_entity_poly.type
_entity_poly.pdbx_seq_one_letter_code
_entity_poly.pdbx_strand_id
1 'polypeptide(L)' 'MRECLRCKTKMIENCSIKVEGGGYGIVMATDDKRLFANRIGKPKVAICPNCGEVSIYVENTKNLE' A
#
# COMPACT_ATOMS: atom_id res chain seq x y z
N MET A 1 12.68 -6.54 0.54
CA MET A 1 12.04 -7.83 0.26
C MET A 1 11.27 -8.31 1.47
N ARG A 2 9.97 -8.04 1.46
CA ARG A 2 8.99 -8.47 2.45
C ARG A 2 8.79 -9.97 2.43
N GLU A 3 8.45 -10.50 3.59
CA GLU A 3 8.08 -11.90 3.78
C GLU A 3 6.59 -11.99 4.09
N CYS A 4 5.90 -12.96 3.48
CA CYS A 4 4.49 -13.18 3.71
C CYS A 4 4.22 -13.60 5.16
N LEU A 5 3.36 -12.86 5.87
CA LEU A 5 3.02 -13.16 7.26
C LEU A 5 2.31 -14.52 7.42
N ARG A 6 1.61 -15.00 6.38
CA ARG A 6 0.85 -16.27 6.39
C ARG A 6 1.72 -17.50 6.15
N CYS A 7 2.50 -17.50 5.07
CA CYS A 7 3.23 -18.69 4.61
C CYS A 7 4.76 -18.51 4.53
N LYS A 8 5.29 -17.36 4.97
CA LYS A 8 6.73 -17.06 5.03
C LYS A 8 7.45 -17.02 3.67
N THR A 9 6.71 -17.08 2.56
CA THR A 9 7.28 -16.91 1.23
C THR A 9 7.68 -15.45 0.98
N LYS A 10 8.83 -15.24 0.34
CA LYS A 10 9.25 -13.91 -0.17
C LYS A 10 8.18 -13.34 -1.09
N MET A 11 7.79 -12.09 -0.85
CA MET A 11 6.73 -11.43 -1.60
C MET A 11 7.27 -10.71 -2.83
N ILE A 12 6.46 -10.62 -3.89
CA ILE A 12 6.72 -9.79 -5.06
C ILE A 12 6.41 -8.34 -4.66
N GLU A 13 7.40 -7.46 -4.73
CA GLU A 13 7.28 -6.03 -4.40
C GLU A 13 7.00 -5.18 -5.66
N ASN A 14 6.79 -3.88 -5.48
CA ASN A 14 6.50 -2.90 -6.54
C ASN A 14 5.21 -3.19 -7.33
N CYS A 15 4.29 -3.95 -6.74
CA CYS A 15 2.93 -4.03 -7.25
C CYS A 15 2.20 -2.69 -7.02
N SER A 16 1.14 -2.45 -7.79
CA SER A 16 0.33 -1.23 -7.69
C SER A 16 -1.15 -1.56 -7.68
N ILE A 17 -1.94 -0.77 -6.95
CA ILE A 17 -3.40 -0.82 -7.02
C ILE A 17 -3.82 0.16 -8.12
N LYS A 18 -4.60 -0.34 -9.09
CA LYS A 18 -5.18 0.46 -10.16
C LYS A 18 -6.69 0.41 -10.02
N VAL A 19 -7.34 1.57 -10.17
CA VAL A 19 -8.79 1.64 -10.29
C VAL A 19 -9.13 1.43 -11.76
N GLU A 20 -9.91 0.42 -12.08
CA GLU A 20 -10.36 0.17 -13.45
C GLU A 20 -11.26 1.33 -13.93
N GLY A 21 -11.03 1.82 -15.14
CA GLY A 21 -11.80 2.92 -15.73
C GLY A 21 -11.60 4.31 -15.10
N GLY A 22 -10.74 4.44 -14.07
CA GLY A 22 -10.46 5.70 -13.39
C GLY A 22 -9.05 6.24 -13.66
N GLY A 23 -8.92 7.56 -13.89
CA GLY A 23 -7.62 8.24 -14.01
C GLY A 23 -7.00 8.66 -12.67
N TYR A 24 -7.72 8.44 -11.56
CA TYR A 24 -7.32 8.87 -10.23
C TYR A 24 -6.62 7.72 -9.48
N GLY A 25 -5.43 7.98 -8.96
CA GLY A 25 -4.69 7.03 -8.13
C GLY A 25 -5.16 7.04 -6.67
N ILE A 26 -4.83 5.97 -5.93
CA ILE A 26 -5.09 5.88 -4.48
C ILE A 26 -3.97 6.59 -3.71
N VAL A 27 -4.33 7.36 -2.68
CA VAL A 27 -3.39 7.97 -1.72
C VAL A 27 -3.83 7.64 -0.29
N MET A 28 -2.87 7.54 0.62
CA MET A 28 -3.15 7.42 2.05
C MET A 28 -3.09 8.80 2.71
N ALA A 29 -3.96 9.02 3.68
CA ALA A 29 -4.04 10.23 4.49
C ALA A 29 -4.21 9.87 5.97
N THR A 30 -3.81 10.77 6.86
CA THR A 30 -3.92 10.59 8.32
C THR A 30 -5.32 10.89 8.87
N ASP A 31 -6.19 11.52 8.08
CA ASP A 31 -7.57 11.89 8.44
C ASP A 31 -8.46 11.71 7.20
N ASP A 32 -9.59 11.03 7.35
CA ASP A 32 -10.56 10.76 6.29
C ASP A 32 -11.66 11.83 6.17
N LYS A 33 -11.77 12.74 7.15
CA LYS A 33 -12.83 13.75 7.24
C LYS A 33 -12.42 15.13 6.73
N ARG A 34 -11.13 15.41 6.59
CA ARG A 34 -10.61 16.73 6.16
C ARG A 34 -10.28 16.73 4.67
N LEU A 35 -10.80 17.73 3.94
CA LEU A 35 -10.47 17.94 2.51
C LEU A 35 -8.96 18.10 2.25
N PHE A 36 -8.20 18.56 3.24
CA PHE A 36 -6.75 18.76 3.18
C PHE A 36 -6.01 17.97 4.26
N ALA A 37 -6.38 16.70 4.46
CA ALA A 37 -5.61 15.82 5.32
C ALA A 37 -4.16 15.68 4.82
N ASN A 38 -3.21 15.56 5.77
CA ASN A 38 -1.81 15.34 5.44
C ASN A 38 -1.69 14.06 4.63
N ARG A 39 -1.25 14.21 3.38
CA ARG A 39 -1.06 13.08 2.47
C ARG A 39 0.22 12.36 2.86
N ILE A 40 0.07 11.10 3.24
CA ILE A 40 1.20 10.23 3.60
C ILE A 40 1.94 9.79 2.32
N GLY A 41 1.20 9.67 1.21
CA GLY A 41 1.73 9.33 -0.11
C GLY A 41 0.96 8.19 -0.77
N LYS A 42 1.53 7.65 -1.85
CA LYS A 42 0.97 6.47 -2.54
C LYS A 42 1.32 5.19 -1.79
N PRO A 43 0.38 4.25 -1.61
CA PRO A 43 0.68 2.96 -1.01
C PRO A 43 1.60 2.15 -1.89
N LYS A 44 2.55 1.46 -1.27
CA LYS A 44 3.28 0.36 -1.90
C LYS A 44 2.53 -0.94 -1.65
N VAL A 45 2.61 -1.84 -2.62
CA VAL A 45 1.99 -3.17 -2.53
C VAL A 45 3.04 -4.24 -2.74
N ALA A 46 2.96 -5.28 -1.91
CA ALA A 46 3.64 -6.54 -2.12
C ALA A 46 2.62 -7.68 -2.10
N ILE A 47 2.78 -8.68 -2.98
CA ILE A 47 1.86 -9.82 -3.12
C ILE A 47 2.63 -11.11 -2.91
N CYS A 48 2.10 -12.00 -2.06
CA CYS A 48 2.66 -13.34 -1.90
C CYS A 48 2.33 -14.19 -3.12
N PRO A 49 3.34 -14.72 -3.84
CA PRO A 49 3.09 -15.55 -5.02
C PRO A 49 2.57 -16.96 -4.67
N ASN A 50 2.67 -17.37 -3.41
CA ASN A 50 2.28 -18.71 -2.98
C ASN A 50 0.83 -18.77 -2.49
N CYS A 51 0.42 -17.84 -1.61
CA CYS A 51 -0.91 -17.87 -1.00
C CYS A 51 -1.79 -16.64 -1.30
N GLY A 52 -1.31 -15.70 -2.13
CA GLY A 52 -2.09 -14.53 -2.56
C GLY A 52 -2.27 -13.42 -1.51
N GLU A 53 -1.69 -13.54 -0.31
CA GLU A 53 -1.74 -12.49 0.71
C GLU A 53 -1.18 -11.16 0.16
N VAL A 54 -1.93 -10.08 0.35
CA VAL A 54 -1.59 -8.73 -0.14
C VAL A 54 -1.17 -7.85 1.03
N SER A 55 0.05 -7.33 0.99
CA SER A 55 0.55 -6.35 1.95
C SER A 55 0.52 -4.95 1.33
N ILE A 56 -0.26 -4.05 1.93
CA ILE A 56 -0.32 -2.63 1.56
C ILE A 56 0.38 -1.84 2.67
N TYR A 57 1.31 -0.96 2.30
CA TYR A 57 2.13 -0.26 3.30
C TYR A 57 2.71 1.07 2.81
N VAL A 58 3.16 1.88 3.77
CA VAL A 58 4.03 3.04 3.57
C VAL A 58 5.47 2.67 3.85
N GLU A 59 6.40 3.17 3.04
CA GLU A 59 7.83 3.01 3.32
C GLU A 59 8.34 4.07 4.30
N ASN A 60 7.84 5.31 4.16
CA ASN A 60 8.21 6.42 5.03
C ASN A 60 7.05 6.73 5.99
N THR A 61 7.29 6.54 7.28
CA THR A 61 6.32 6.77 8.36
C THR A 61 6.38 8.18 8.93
N LYS A 62 7.31 9.05 8.49
CA LYS A 62 7.50 10.40 9.03
C LYS A 62 6.27 11.32 8.92
N ASN A 63 5.35 11.01 8.01
CA ASN A 63 4.11 11.78 7.81
C ASN A 63 2.89 11.14 8.52
N LEU A 64 3.12 10.17 9.41
CA LEU A 64 2.05 9.57 10.21
C LEU A 64 1.74 10.35 11.51
N GLU A 65 2.68 11.22 11.93
CA GLU A 65 2.60 12.03 13.16
C GLU A 65 2.42 13.52 12.82
#